data_AF-A0A839W8R3-F1
#
_entry.id   AF-A0A839W8R3-F1
#
_cell.length_a   1.000
_cell.length_b   1.000
_cell.length_c   1.000
_cell.angle_alpha   90.00
_cell.angle_beta   90.00
_cell.angle_gamma   90.00
#
_symmetry.space_group_name_H-M   'P 1'
#
loop_
_entity.id
_entity.type
_entity.pdbx_description
1 polymer ?
#
loop_
_entity_poly.entity_id
_entity_poly.type
_entity_poly.pdbx_seq_one_letter_code
_entity_poly.pdbx_strand_id
1 'polypeptide(L)'
;MPDLFLDKTPLFDAGWLGVSAATSRDDVLLCIAEAERRAEEALDELARMLGQGVAAAERDRRIDALLALETHGIPASGAAADRAVERVMMEVGFRKRDLMPRFHALAEQCRAFHRRALAVARDARWALMLERAAADPGGPSSPIQGTGTRYVKSDRYDARATRSLPPDDRVRADRFLKRLGEDPVPPELELGPLEGTALWGMKAGNGNRFILRRGELRGVACFFVEDVGPYPDHEGGRRGALAR
;
A
#
# COMPACT_ATOMS: atom_id res chain seq x y z
N MET A 1 -4.38 -12.25 -22.75
CA MET A 1 -3.45 -12.08 -21.60
C MET A 1 -3.17 -10.59 -21.49
N PRO A 2 -3.89 -9.81 -20.66
CA PRO A 2 -3.44 -8.46 -20.41
C PRO A 2 -2.21 -8.60 -19.53
N ASP A 3 -1.03 -8.37 -20.13
CA ASP A 3 0.18 -8.09 -19.37
C ASP A 3 -0.17 -7.13 -18.24
N LEU A 4 0.25 -7.46 -17.02
CA LEU A 4 0.12 -6.64 -15.83
C LEU A 4 1.01 -5.39 -16.00
N PHE A 5 0.61 -4.50 -16.90
CA PHE A 5 1.27 -3.24 -17.22
C PHE A 5 1.00 -2.18 -16.16
N LEU A 6 1.10 -2.55 -14.87
CA LEU A 6 1.11 -1.57 -13.79
C LEU A 6 2.25 -0.57 -13.97
N ASP A 7 3.36 -1.01 -14.59
CA ASP A 7 4.51 -0.17 -14.89
C ASP A 7 4.32 0.74 -16.12
N LYS A 8 3.29 0.53 -16.96
CA LYS A 8 3.09 1.36 -18.17
C LYS A 8 2.09 2.49 -18.01
N THR A 9 1.45 2.61 -16.86
CA THR A 9 0.57 3.75 -16.55
C THR A 9 1.17 4.53 -15.38
N PRO A 10 2.30 5.23 -15.60
CA PRO A 10 2.86 6.06 -14.54
C PRO A 10 1.85 7.15 -14.18
N LEU A 11 1.68 7.41 -12.87
CA LEU A 11 0.83 8.50 -12.38
C LEU A 11 1.28 9.87 -12.96
N PHE A 12 2.58 9.99 -13.23
CA PHE A 12 3.22 11.11 -13.89
C PHE A 12 4.20 10.58 -14.96
N ASP A 13 3.90 10.82 -16.24
CA ASP A 13 4.80 10.48 -17.35
C ASP A 13 6.04 11.42 -17.43
N ALA A 14 7.06 11.07 -18.22
CA ALA A 14 8.31 11.83 -18.30
C ALA A 14 8.18 13.26 -18.90
N GLY A 15 6.99 13.64 -19.38
CA GLY A 15 6.68 14.96 -19.94
C GLY A 15 5.42 15.58 -19.32
N TRP A 16 4.98 15.10 -18.15
CA TRP A 16 3.67 15.44 -17.62
C TRP A 16 3.53 16.93 -17.31
N LEU A 17 4.65 17.61 -17.04
CA LEU A 17 4.74 19.05 -16.87
C LEU A 17 5.92 19.59 -17.68
N GLY A 18 5.64 20.17 -18.84
CA GLY A 18 6.62 20.80 -19.73
C GLY A 18 6.23 22.25 -20.03
N VAL A 19 7.07 23.20 -19.59
CA VAL A 19 6.87 24.63 -19.83
C VAL A 19 8.23 25.26 -20.10
N SER A 20 8.31 26.17 -21.07
CA SER A 20 9.54 26.90 -21.38
C SER A 20 9.57 28.27 -20.73
N ALA A 21 10.75 28.85 -20.53
CA ALA A 21 10.89 30.23 -20.03
C ALA A 21 10.18 31.29 -20.92
N ALA A 22 9.99 31.01 -22.21
CA ALA A 22 9.34 31.89 -23.19
C ALA A 22 7.80 31.81 -23.16
N THR A 23 7.24 30.76 -22.56
CA THR A 23 5.79 30.53 -22.47
C THR A 23 5.11 31.70 -21.74
N SER A 24 3.94 32.16 -22.22
CA SER A 24 3.22 33.26 -21.57
C SER A 24 2.71 32.85 -20.19
N ARG A 25 2.36 33.82 -19.34
CA ARG A 25 1.85 33.53 -17.99
C ARG A 25 0.59 32.64 -18.03
N ASP A 26 -0.35 32.99 -18.89
CA ASP A 26 -1.64 32.30 -18.96
C ASP A 26 -1.49 30.90 -19.55
N ASP A 27 -0.57 30.72 -20.51
CA ASP A 27 -0.21 29.40 -21.03
C ASP A 27 0.46 28.53 -19.96
N VAL A 28 1.30 29.10 -19.08
CA VAL A 28 1.87 28.34 -17.94
C VAL A 28 0.75 27.83 -17.03
N LEU A 29 -0.22 28.69 -16.69
CA LEU A 29 -1.35 28.30 -15.86
C LEU A 29 -2.21 27.22 -16.52
N LEU A 30 -2.44 27.32 -17.83
CA LEU A 30 -3.15 26.31 -18.61
C LEU A 30 -2.40 24.96 -18.61
N CYS A 31 -1.08 24.98 -18.84
CA CYS A 31 -0.25 23.78 -18.78
C CYS A 31 -0.30 23.10 -17.40
N ILE A 32 -0.30 23.88 -16.31
CA ILE A 32 -0.42 23.32 -14.96
C ILE A 32 -1.80 22.70 -14.75
N ALA A 33 -2.88 23.40 -15.12
CA ALA A 33 -4.23 22.89 -14.97
C ALA A 33 -4.45 21.58 -15.77
N GLU A 34 -3.90 21.52 -16.99
CA GLU A 34 -3.94 20.32 -17.83
C GLU A 34 -3.11 19.18 -17.25
N ALA A 35 -1.96 19.47 -16.64
CA ALA A 35 -1.15 18.47 -15.95
C ALA A 35 -1.87 17.88 -14.72
N GLU A 36 -2.56 18.72 -13.93
CA GLU A 36 -3.37 18.26 -12.80
C GLU A 36 -4.56 17.41 -13.25
N ARG A 37 -5.26 17.82 -14.33
CA ARG A 37 -6.37 17.05 -14.90
C ARG A 37 -5.91 15.66 -15.34
N ARG A 38 -4.78 15.57 -16.07
CA ARG A 38 -4.22 14.27 -16.50
C ARG A 38 -3.80 13.39 -15.33
N ALA A 39 -3.27 13.98 -14.25
CA ALA A 39 -2.89 13.22 -13.06
C ALA A 39 -4.12 12.64 -12.32
N GLU A 40 -5.22 13.41 -12.23
CA GLU A 40 -6.49 12.91 -11.68
C GLU A 40 -7.05 11.78 -12.56
N GLU A 41 -7.07 11.95 -13.88
CA GLU A 41 -7.54 10.91 -14.81
C GLU A 41 -6.71 9.62 -14.74
N ALA A 42 -5.39 9.75 -14.60
CA ALA A 42 -4.51 8.60 -14.41
C ALA A 42 -4.79 7.88 -13.08
N LEU A 43 -5.13 8.62 -12.01
CA LEU A 43 -5.51 8.04 -10.73
C LEU A 43 -6.85 7.29 -10.81
N ASP A 44 -7.84 7.86 -11.50
CA ASP A 44 -9.13 7.21 -11.72
C ASP A 44 -8.99 5.95 -12.59
N GLU A 45 -8.15 6.00 -13.62
CA GLU A 45 -7.78 4.86 -14.45
C GLU A 45 -7.13 3.75 -13.61
N LEU A 46 -6.17 4.12 -12.75
CA LEU A 46 -5.53 3.19 -11.83
C LEU A 46 -6.57 2.53 -10.93
N ALA A 47 -7.43 3.31 -10.27
CA ALA A 47 -8.46 2.80 -9.38
C ALA A 47 -9.40 1.81 -10.08
N ARG A 48 -9.84 2.15 -11.29
CA ARG A 48 -10.70 1.28 -12.09
C ARG A 48 -9.99 0.01 -12.54
N MET A 49 -8.73 0.09 -12.96
CA MET A 49 -7.91 -1.07 -13.32
C MET A 49 -7.67 -1.98 -12.11
N LEU A 50 -7.45 -1.41 -10.92
CA LEU A 50 -7.23 -2.19 -9.70
C LEU A 50 -8.51 -2.80 -9.14
N GLY A 51 -9.67 -2.17 -9.39
CA GLY A 51 -10.99 -2.70 -9.03
C GLY A 51 -11.49 -3.83 -9.95
N GLN A 52 -10.80 -4.14 -11.04
CA GLN A 52 -11.14 -5.28 -11.88
C GLN A 52 -10.77 -6.59 -11.18
N GLY A 53 -11.71 -7.55 -11.18
CA GLY A 53 -11.51 -8.87 -10.59
C GLY A 53 -10.33 -9.61 -11.24
N VAL A 54 -9.60 -10.37 -10.43
CA VAL A 54 -8.42 -11.12 -10.85
C VAL A 54 -8.70 -12.62 -10.77
N ALA A 55 -8.30 -13.37 -11.79
CA ALA A 55 -8.45 -14.81 -11.77
C ALA A 55 -7.66 -15.42 -10.60
N ALA A 56 -8.21 -16.48 -9.98
CA ALA A 56 -7.59 -17.11 -8.81
C ALA A 56 -6.13 -17.49 -9.03
N ALA A 57 -5.79 -18.00 -10.22
CA ALA A 57 -4.43 -18.40 -10.60
C ALA A 57 -3.43 -17.24 -10.71
N GLU A 58 -3.91 -15.99 -10.84
CA GLU A 58 -3.06 -14.80 -11.03
C GLU A 58 -2.92 -13.95 -9.76
N ARG A 59 -3.67 -14.25 -8.70
CA ARG A 59 -3.71 -13.45 -7.45
C ARG A 59 -2.33 -13.20 -6.87
N ASP A 60 -1.54 -14.25 -6.74
CA ASP A 60 -0.19 -14.18 -6.17
C ASP A 60 0.73 -13.25 -6.98
N ARG A 61 0.69 -13.39 -8.31
CA ARG A 61 1.46 -12.52 -9.21
C ARG A 61 0.99 -11.07 -9.11
N ARG A 62 -0.32 -10.86 -8.95
CA ARG A 62 -0.90 -9.53 -8.77
C ARG A 62 -0.50 -8.90 -7.44
N ILE A 63 -0.51 -9.66 -6.34
CA ILE A 63 -0.05 -9.20 -5.03
C ILE A 63 1.41 -8.74 -5.10
N ASP A 64 2.28 -9.54 -5.72
CA ASP A 64 3.69 -9.19 -5.89
C ASP A 64 3.85 -7.91 -6.73
N ALA A 65 3.09 -7.79 -7.82
CA ALA A 65 3.14 -6.62 -8.69
C ALA A 65 2.64 -5.34 -8.00
N LEU A 66 1.59 -5.45 -7.17
CA LEU A 66 1.10 -4.33 -6.36
C LEU A 66 2.10 -3.93 -5.28
N LEU A 67 2.75 -4.90 -4.64
CA LEU A 67 3.81 -4.60 -3.68
C LEU A 67 4.98 -3.84 -4.35
N ALA A 68 5.41 -4.26 -5.54
CA ALA A 68 6.44 -3.56 -6.31
C ALA A 68 6.00 -2.15 -6.75
N LEU A 69 4.73 -1.99 -7.13
CA LEU A 69 4.15 -0.68 -7.45
C LEU A 69 4.17 0.25 -6.23
N GLU A 70 3.80 -0.26 -5.05
CA GLU A 70 3.81 0.48 -3.78
C GLU A 70 5.21 0.88 -3.31
N THR A 71 6.20 0.01 -3.47
CA THR A 71 7.56 0.22 -2.94
C THR A 71 8.48 0.94 -3.91
N HIS A 72 8.25 0.83 -5.22
CA HIS A 72 9.14 1.37 -6.24
C HIS A 72 8.41 2.24 -7.26
N GLY A 73 7.34 1.74 -7.88
CA GLY A 73 6.69 2.41 -9.01
C GLY A 73 6.10 3.78 -8.65
N ILE A 74 5.17 3.81 -7.71
CA ILE A 74 4.49 5.05 -7.26
C ILE A 74 5.50 6.03 -6.61
N PRO A 75 6.42 5.59 -5.71
CA PRO A 75 7.46 6.47 -5.17
C PRO A 75 8.38 7.08 -6.24
N ALA A 76 8.80 6.30 -7.25
CA ALA A 76 9.62 6.80 -8.34
C ALA A 76 8.87 7.84 -9.18
N SER A 77 7.58 7.62 -9.45
CA SER A 77 6.72 8.57 -10.16
C SER A 77 6.53 9.86 -9.36
N GLY A 78 6.29 9.79 -8.05
CA GLY A 78 6.21 10.96 -7.17
C GLY A 78 7.51 11.78 -7.18
N ALA A 79 8.67 11.12 -7.08
CA ALA A 79 9.96 11.80 -7.15
C ALA A 79 10.22 12.45 -8.54
N ALA A 80 9.73 11.84 -9.62
CA ALA A 80 9.79 12.44 -10.95
C ALA A 80 8.90 13.68 -11.07
N ALA A 81 7.72 13.67 -10.45
CA ALA A 81 6.82 14.82 -10.39
C ALA A 81 7.44 15.98 -9.63
N ASP A 82 7.99 15.74 -8.43
CA ASP A 82 8.67 16.77 -7.64
C ASP A 82 9.81 17.43 -8.44
N ARG A 83 10.65 16.64 -9.10
CA ARG A 83 11.72 17.15 -9.97
C ARG A 83 11.21 17.95 -11.17
N ALA A 84 10.06 17.58 -11.73
CA ALA A 84 9.46 18.31 -12.85
C ALA A 84 8.93 19.67 -12.39
N VAL A 85 8.23 19.73 -11.26
CA VAL A 85 7.75 20.99 -10.66
C VAL A 85 8.92 21.90 -10.33
N GLU A 86 9.95 21.38 -9.66
CA GLU A 86 11.14 22.16 -9.30
C GLU A 86 11.84 22.74 -10.53
N ARG A 87 12.01 21.94 -11.59
CA ARG A 87 12.62 22.38 -12.85
C ARG A 87 11.84 23.54 -13.49
N VAL A 88 10.52 23.38 -13.63
CA VAL A 88 9.67 24.42 -14.24
C VAL A 88 9.64 25.67 -13.35
N MET A 89 9.60 25.50 -12.04
CA MET A 89 9.68 26.60 -11.08
C MET A 89 11.00 27.38 -11.23
N MET A 90 12.14 26.70 -11.38
CA MET A 90 13.43 27.36 -11.61
C MET A 90 13.50 28.06 -12.97
N GLU A 91 12.96 27.44 -14.03
CA GLU A 91 12.99 27.97 -15.39
C GLU A 91 12.10 29.21 -15.57
N VAL A 92 10.93 29.23 -14.92
CA VAL A 92 9.91 30.28 -15.08
C VAL A 92 9.94 31.31 -13.94
N GLY A 93 10.32 30.90 -12.73
CA GLY A 93 10.17 31.68 -11.49
C GLY A 93 10.93 33.00 -11.47
N PHE A 94 12.07 33.11 -12.16
CA PHE A 94 12.79 34.39 -12.25
C PHE A 94 11.98 35.46 -13.01
N ARG A 95 11.30 35.07 -14.10
CA ARG A 95 10.57 35.99 -14.98
C ARG A 95 9.12 36.20 -14.56
N LYS A 96 8.54 35.25 -13.83
CA LYS A 96 7.11 35.24 -13.43
C LYS A 96 6.96 34.93 -11.94
N ARG A 97 7.52 35.80 -11.08
CA ARG A 97 7.53 35.61 -9.61
C ARG A 97 6.13 35.50 -9.01
N ASP A 98 5.13 36.09 -9.65
CA ASP A 98 3.73 36.01 -9.25
C ASP A 98 3.17 34.57 -9.33
N LEU A 99 3.79 33.69 -10.11
CA LEU A 99 3.42 32.27 -10.20
C LEU A 99 4.03 31.39 -9.10
N MET A 100 4.94 31.90 -8.26
CA MET A 100 5.61 31.10 -7.21
C MET A 100 4.62 30.40 -6.26
N PRO A 101 3.57 31.07 -5.73
CA PRO A 101 2.57 30.38 -4.90
C PRO A 101 1.87 29.22 -5.63
N ARG A 102 1.69 29.33 -6.95
CA ARG A 102 1.04 28.30 -7.75
C ARG A 102 1.89 27.04 -7.89
N PHE A 103 3.21 27.18 -8.00
CA PHE A 103 4.15 26.04 -8.03
C PHE A 103 4.21 25.32 -6.67
N HIS A 104 4.16 26.05 -5.56
CA HIS A 104 4.04 25.44 -4.23
C HIS A 104 2.73 24.66 -4.09
N ALA A 105 1.61 25.24 -4.52
CA ALA A 105 0.33 24.54 -4.53
C ALA A 105 0.36 23.28 -5.42
N LEU A 106 0.99 23.35 -6.58
CA LEU A 106 1.16 22.20 -7.48
C LEU A 106 1.98 21.08 -6.82
N ALA A 107 3.09 21.41 -6.15
CA ALA A 107 3.90 20.41 -5.44
C ALA A 107 3.09 19.68 -4.35
N GLU A 108 2.29 20.40 -3.58
CA GLU A 108 1.40 19.78 -2.58
C GLU A 108 0.32 18.91 -3.23
N GLN A 109 -0.24 19.35 -4.36
CA GLN A 109 -1.21 18.58 -5.11
C GLN A 109 -0.61 17.29 -5.67
N CYS A 110 0.62 17.32 -6.21
CA CYS A 110 1.34 16.12 -6.64
C CYS A 110 1.53 15.12 -5.49
N ARG A 111 1.90 15.62 -4.30
CA ARG A 111 2.02 14.76 -3.11
C ARG A 111 0.68 14.17 -2.69
N ALA A 112 -0.41 14.92 -2.85
CA ALA A 112 -1.75 14.41 -2.59
C ALA A 112 -2.14 13.29 -3.56
N PHE A 113 -1.90 13.45 -4.87
CA PHE A 113 -2.11 12.39 -5.86
C PHE A 113 -1.28 11.16 -5.56
N HIS A 114 0.00 11.33 -5.22
CA HIS A 114 0.88 10.24 -4.83
C HIS A 114 0.34 9.47 -3.60
N ARG A 115 -0.12 10.16 -2.56
CA ARG A 115 -0.72 9.53 -1.37
C ARG A 115 -1.98 8.75 -1.73
N ARG A 116 -2.86 9.30 -2.57
CA ARG A 116 -4.08 8.63 -3.03
C ARG A 116 -3.75 7.39 -3.86
N ALA A 117 -2.81 7.47 -4.79
CA ALA A 117 -2.38 6.31 -5.58
C ALA A 117 -1.83 5.17 -4.70
N LEU A 118 -1.02 5.50 -3.68
CA LEU A 118 -0.54 4.51 -2.71
C LEU A 118 -1.68 3.86 -1.92
N ALA A 119 -2.68 4.64 -1.50
CA ALA A 119 -3.83 4.10 -0.79
C ALA A 119 -4.61 3.10 -1.65
N VAL A 120 -4.95 3.48 -2.90
CA VAL A 120 -5.66 2.60 -3.85
C VAL A 120 -4.89 1.30 -4.11
N ALA A 121 -3.57 1.38 -4.30
CA ALA A 121 -2.73 0.19 -4.51
C ALA A 121 -2.72 -0.74 -3.28
N ARG A 122 -2.57 -0.16 -2.08
CA ARG A 122 -2.59 -0.90 -0.80
C ARG A 122 -3.93 -1.57 -0.55
N ASP A 123 -5.03 -0.85 -0.79
CA ASP A 123 -6.39 -1.37 -0.64
C ASP A 123 -6.60 -2.58 -1.57
N ALA A 124 -6.24 -2.44 -2.84
CA ALA A 124 -6.35 -3.52 -3.81
C ALA A 124 -5.48 -4.73 -3.43
N ARG A 125 -4.25 -4.51 -2.96
CA ARG A 125 -3.39 -5.60 -2.50
C ARG A 125 -3.97 -6.29 -1.29
N TRP A 126 -4.44 -5.53 -0.30
CA TRP A 126 -5.02 -6.07 0.91
C TRP A 126 -6.27 -6.91 0.60
N ALA A 127 -7.16 -6.41 -0.26
CA ALA A 127 -8.32 -7.17 -0.72
C ALA A 127 -7.92 -8.52 -1.34
N LEU A 128 -6.91 -8.55 -2.21
CA LEU A 128 -6.41 -9.79 -2.81
C LEU A 128 -5.78 -10.74 -1.78
N MET A 129 -5.10 -10.21 -0.76
CA MET A 129 -4.58 -11.03 0.34
C MET A 129 -5.72 -11.67 1.15
N LEU A 130 -6.81 -10.93 1.41
CA LEU A 130 -7.99 -11.47 2.07
C LEU A 130 -8.65 -12.57 1.22
N GLU A 131 -8.85 -12.32 -0.07
CA GLU A 131 -9.37 -13.33 -1.00
C GLU A 131 -8.50 -14.59 -1.03
N ARG A 132 -7.17 -14.43 -1.08
CA ARG A 132 -6.22 -15.54 -1.07
C ARG A 132 -6.34 -16.35 0.22
N ALA A 133 -6.37 -15.69 1.37
CA ALA A 133 -6.48 -16.35 2.67
C ALA A 133 -7.83 -17.08 2.83
N ALA A 134 -8.91 -16.54 2.26
CA ALA A 134 -10.22 -17.17 2.29
C ALA A 134 -10.33 -18.36 1.32
N ALA A 135 -9.76 -18.26 0.12
CA ALA A 135 -9.90 -19.26 -0.93
C ALA A 135 -8.92 -20.44 -0.82
N ASP A 136 -7.73 -20.23 -0.27
CA ASP A 136 -6.69 -21.25 -0.06
C ASP A 136 -6.17 -21.17 1.40
N PRO A 137 -6.99 -21.51 2.40
CA PRO A 137 -6.52 -21.53 3.79
C PRO A 137 -5.50 -22.65 4.00
N GLY A 138 -4.46 -22.39 4.80
CA GLY A 138 -3.44 -23.39 5.11
C GLY A 138 -3.85 -24.38 6.20
N GLY A 139 -3.22 -25.54 6.19
CA GLY A 139 -3.29 -26.52 7.28
C GLY A 139 -2.46 -26.08 8.49
N PRO A 140 -2.61 -26.72 9.66
CA PRO A 140 -1.77 -26.42 10.82
C PRO A 140 -0.31 -26.85 10.58
N SER A 141 0.65 -25.94 10.76
CA SER A 141 2.09 -26.26 10.60
C SER A 141 2.85 -26.38 11.91
N SER A 142 2.26 -25.93 13.02
CA SER A 142 2.89 -25.90 14.35
C SER A 142 1.89 -26.36 15.43
N PRO A 143 2.37 -26.85 16.59
CA PRO A 143 1.50 -27.08 17.73
C PRO A 143 0.82 -25.78 18.17
N ILE A 144 -0.35 -25.91 18.80
CA ILE A 144 -1.09 -24.77 19.35
C ILE A 144 -0.19 -23.98 20.31
N GLN A 145 -0.07 -22.68 20.05
CA GLN A 145 0.71 -21.73 20.84
C GLN A 145 -0.21 -20.87 21.70
N GLY A 146 0.31 -20.35 22.80
CA GLY A 146 -0.38 -19.45 23.72
C GLY A 146 -1.12 -20.15 24.85
N THR A 147 -1.19 -19.47 26.00
CA THR A 147 -1.96 -19.92 27.17
C THR A 147 -3.37 -19.32 27.20
N GLY A 148 -3.52 -18.09 26.69
CA GLY A 148 -4.80 -17.39 26.52
C GLY A 148 -5.44 -17.66 25.16
N THR A 149 -5.49 -16.64 24.30
CA THR A 149 -5.99 -16.84 22.92
C THR A 149 -5.01 -17.69 22.14
N ARG A 150 -5.42 -18.93 21.89
CA ARG A 150 -4.61 -19.94 21.23
C ARG A 150 -4.48 -19.64 19.73
N TYR A 151 -3.28 -19.85 19.18
CA TYR A 151 -3.03 -19.67 17.75
C TYR A 151 -2.11 -20.74 17.17
N VAL A 152 -2.18 -20.91 15.85
CA VAL A 152 -1.38 -21.84 15.06
C VAL A 152 -0.98 -21.13 13.77
N LYS A 153 0.31 -21.19 13.39
CA LYS A 153 0.72 -20.77 12.05
C LYS A 153 0.19 -21.77 11.02
N SER A 154 -0.37 -21.28 9.92
CA SER A 154 -0.71 -22.17 8.82
C SER A 154 0.55 -22.62 8.07
N ASP A 155 0.47 -23.71 7.31
CA ASP A 155 1.55 -24.20 6.44
C ASP A 155 1.83 -23.28 5.25
N ARG A 156 0.96 -22.30 4.98
CA ARG A 156 1.17 -21.26 3.98
C ARG A 156 1.77 -19.98 4.54
N TYR A 157 1.68 -19.77 5.86
CA TYR A 157 2.01 -18.50 6.50
C TYR A 157 3.45 -18.05 6.21
N ASP A 158 4.47 -18.88 6.47
CA ASP A 158 5.86 -18.43 6.37
C ASP A 158 6.25 -18.07 4.93
N ALA A 159 5.72 -18.80 3.94
CA ALA A 159 5.91 -18.50 2.52
C ALA A 159 5.26 -17.16 2.14
N ARG A 160 4.03 -16.90 2.62
CA ARG A 160 3.30 -15.65 2.37
C ARG A 160 3.98 -14.46 3.08
N ALA A 161 4.37 -14.63 4.34
CA ALA A 161 5.10 -13.62 5.11
C ALA A 161 6.43 -13.25 4.46
N THR A 162 7.15 -14.22 3.89
CA THR A 162 8.43 -13.97 3.19
C THR A 162 8.24 -13.14 1.93
N ARG A 163 7.12 -13.29 1.23
CA ARG A 163 6.77 -12.48 0.03
C ARG A 163 6.32 -11.08 0.41
N SER A 164 5.53 -10.95 1.47
CA SER A 164 4.87 -9.69 1.81
C SER A 164 5.69 -8.76 2.71
N LEU A 165 6.66 -9.29 3.47
CA LEU A 165 7.41 -8.51 4.46
C LEU A 165 8.94 -8.65 4.31
N PRO A 166 9.70 -7.55 4.52
CA PRO A 166 11.14 -7.61 4.67
C PRO A 166 11.53 -8.37 5.96
N PRO A 167 12.78 -8.89 6.06
CA PRO A 167 13.22 -9.71 7.18
C PRO A 167 12.98 -9.10 8.57
N ASP A 168 13.29 -7.81 8.75
CA ASP A 168 13.13 -7.13 10.04
C ASP A 168 11.67 -7.01 10.48
N ASP A 169 10.76 -6.78 9.53
CA ASP A 169 9.33 -6.74 9.80
C ASP A 169 8.76 -8.12 10.10
N ARG A 170 9.31 -9.20 9.53
CA ARG A 170 8.93 -10.57 9.92
C ARG A 170 9.32 -10.88 11.36
N VAL A 171 10.51 -10.46 11.80
CA VAL A 171 10.95 -10.62 13.19
C VAL A 171 10.03 -9.83 14.12
N ARG A 172 9.65 -8.60 13.74
CA ARG A 172 8.70 -7.78 14.50
C ARG A 172 7.32 -8.42 14.56
N ALA A 173 6.81 -8.90 13.43
CA ALA A 173 5.53 -9.59 13.33
C ALA A 173 5.52 -10.83 14.25
N ASP A 174 6.57 -11.65 14.26
CA ASP A 174 6.67 -12.82 15.14
C ASP A 174 6.61 -12.44 16.63
N ARG A 175 7.19 -11.29 17.02
CA ARG A 175 7.04 -10.76 18.38
C ARG A 175 5.59 -10.41 18.69
N PHE A 176 4.89 -9.71 17.79
CA PHE A 176 3.47 -9.38 17.94
C PHE A 176 2.59 -10.64 17.98
N LEU A 177 2.91 -11.64 17.16
CA LEU A 177 2.19 -12.90 17.11
C LEU A 177 2.27 -13.66 18.44
N LYS A 178 3.45 -13.67 19.10
CA LYS A 178 3.58 -14.28 20.45
C LYS A 178 2.63 -13.66 21.46
N ARG A 179 2.34 -12.37 21.33
CA ARG A 179 1.44 -11.63 22.22
C ARG A 179 -0.02 -12.04 22.09
N LEU A 180 -0.42 -12.59 20.93
CA LEU A 180 -1.76 -13.17 20.76
C LEU A 180 -2.01 -14.30 21.77
N GLY A 181 -0.95 -15.00 22.20
CA GLY A 181 -1.02 -16.07 23.18
C GLY A 181 -1.12 -15.64 24.64
N GLU A 182 -1.03 -14.33 24.93
CA GLU A 182 -1.19 -13.76 26.28
C GLU A 182 -2.65 -13.86 26.76
N ASP A 183 -2.85 -13.85 28.08
CA ASP A 183 -4.17 -13.87 28.73
C ASP A 183 -4.26 -12.75 29.79
N PRO A 184 -5.08 -11.71 29.59
CA PRO A 184 -5.91 -11.45 28.41
C PRO A 184 -5.08 -11.04 27.18
N VAL A 185 -5.69 -11.12 25.99
CA VAL A 185 -5.07 -10.59 24.75
C VAL A 185 -4.89 -9.09 24.89
N PRO A 186 -3.68 -8.54 24.64
CA PRO A 186 -3.43 -7.11 24.78
C PRO A 186 -4.31 -6.30 23.82
N PRO A 187 -5.04 -5.27 24.31
CA PRO A 187 -5.97 -4.50 23.49
C PRO A 187 -5.29 -3.76 22.34
N GLU A 188 -4.02 -3.40 22.48
CA GLU A 188 -3.24 -2.74 21.43
C GLU A 188 -2.93 -3.63 20.22
N LEU A 189 -3.18 -4.95 20.30
CA LEU A 189 -3.14 -5.82 19.13
C LEU A 189 -4.33 -5.57 18.20
N GLU A 190 -5.39 -4.90 18.68
CA GLU A 190 -6.60 -4.62 17.89
C GLU A 190 -7.16 -5.88 17.23
N LEU A 191 -7.22 -6.98 17.98
CA LEU A 191 -7.79 -8.23 17.49
C LEU A 191 -9.29 -8.07 17.26
N GLY A 192 -9.74 -8.25 16.01
CA GLY A 192 -11.15 -8.10 15.66
C GLY A 192 -11.52 -8.74 14.32
N PRO A 193 -12.83 -8.90 14.04
CA PRO A 193 -13.29 -9.36 12.73
C PRO A 193 -12.94 -8.34 11.65
N LEU A 194 -12.61 -8.81 10.45
CA LEU A 194 -12.41 -7.97 9.28
C LEU A 194 -13.73 -7.81 8.53
N GLU A 195 -14.17 -6.56 8.37
CA GLU A 195 -15.47 -6.20 7.80
C GLU A 195 -15.68 -6.84 6.42
N GLY A 196 -16.90 -7.36 6.19
CA GLY A 196 -17.26 -8.02 4.93
C GLY A 196 -16.62 -9.40 4.72
N THR A 197 -15.92 -9.96 5.71
CA THR A 197 -15.26 -11.28 5.60
C THR A 197 -15.56 -12.18 6.81
N ALA A 198 -15.26 -13.48 6.67
CA ALA A 198 -15.23 -14.41 7.80
C ALA A 198 -13.86 -14.44 8.52
N LEU A 199 -12.93 -13.57 8.12
CA LEU A 199 -11.56 -13.49 8.62
C LEU A 199 -11.46 -12.50 9.77
N TRP A 200 -10.35 -12.57 10.48
CA TRP A 200 -9.99 -11.73 11.61
C TRP A 200 -8.66 -11.05 11.33
N GLY A 201 -8.42 -9.92 11.98
CA GLY A 201 -7.20 -9.16 11.84
C GLY A 201 -6.64 -8.76 13.20
N MET A 202 -5.33 -8.55 13.24
CA MET A 202 -4.65 -7.92 14.38
C MET A 202 -3.37 -7.22 13.88
N LYS A 203 -2.86 -6.25 14.64
CA LYS A 203 -1.59 -5.57 14.35
C LYS A 203 -0.41 -6.55 14.35
N ALA A 204 0.48 -6.36 13.38
CA ALA A 204 1.77 -7.05 13.24
C ALA A 204 2.98 -6.10 13.40
N GLY A 205 2.72 -4.82 13.72
CA GLY A 205 3.73 -3.77 13.87
C GLY A 205 4.15 -3.12 12.54
N ASN A 206 4.71 -1.90 12.60
CA ASN A 206 5.17 -1.11 11.45
C ASN A 206 4.11 -0.95 10.34
N GLY A 207 2.83 -0.82 10.71
CA GLY A 207 1.73 -0.75 9.76
C GLY A 207 1.31 -2.03 9.10
N ASN A 208 1.85 -3.16 9.53
CA ASN A 208 1.42 -4.47 9.08
C ASN A 208 0.27 -5.01 9.94
N ARG A 209 -0.58 -5.83 9.33
CA ARG A 209 -1.60 -6.62 10.03
C ARG A 209 -1.53 -8.09 9.62
N PHE A 210 -1.86 -8.96 10.56
CA PHE A 210 -2.11 -10.37 10.31
C PHE A 210 -3.51 -10.57 9.74
N ILE A 211 -3.64 -11.59 8.88
CA ILE A 211 -4.92 -12.16 8.47
C ILE A 211 -5.06 -13.50 9.19
N LEU A 212 -6.12 -13.62 9.97
CA LEU A 212 -6.40 -14.75 10.84
C LEU A 212 -7.71 -15.41 10.44
N ARG A 213 -7.79 -16.73 10.60
CA ARG A 213 -9.01 -17.50 10.45
C ARG A 213 -9.33 -18.19 11.76
N ARG A 214 -10.59 -18.11 12.22
CA ARG A 214 -11.04 -18.90 13.38
C ARG A 214 -11.21 -20.35 12.95
N GLY A 215 -10.82 -21.27 13.83
CA GLY A 215 -11.04 -22.69 13.62
C GLY A 215 -10.86 -23.48 14.90
N GLU A 216 -10.82 -24.79 14.74
CA GLU A 216 -10.61 -25.73 15.83
C GLU A 216 -9.49 -26.69 15.43
N LEU A 217 -8.57 -26.96 16.37
CA LEU A 217 -7.54 -27.97 16.20
C LEU A 217 -7.58 -28.90 17.42
N ARG A 218 -7.88 -30.18 17.19
CA ARG A 218 -7.96 -31.21 18.24
C ARG A 218 -8.92 -30.83 19.39
N GLY A 219 -10.13 -30.35 19.08
CA GLY A 219 -11.11 -29.97 20.12
C GLY A 219 -10.89 -28.58 20.72
N VAL A 220 -9.88 -27.85 20.28
CA VAL A 220 -9.48 -26.55 20.84
C VAL A 220 -9.73 -25.44 19.85
N ALA A 221 -10.57 -24.47 20.22
CA ALA A 221 -10.76 -23.25 19.44
C ALA A 221 -9.46 -22.44 19.39
N CYS A 222 -9.04 -22.03 18.19
CA CYS A 222 -7.82 -21.26 17.97
C CYS A 222 -7.90 -20.39 16.71
N PHE A 223 -6.95 -19.47 16.58
CA PHE A 223 -6.71 -18.73 15.35
C PHE A 223 -5.65 -19.41 14.50
N PHE A 224 -5.96 -19.64 13.22
CA PHE A 224 -4.99 -19.97 12.19
C PHE A 224 -4.44 -18.66 11.62
N VAL A 225 -3.12 -18.48 11.66
CA VAL A 225 -2.45 -17.34 11.04
C VAL A 225 -2.27 -17.66 9.57
N GLU A 226 -3.00 -16.99 8.69
CA GLU A 226 -3.05 -17.33 7.27
C GLU A 226 -2.13 -16.47 6.41
N ASP A 227 -1.94 -15.21 6.81
CA ASP A 227 -1.19 -14.23 6.03
C ASP A 227 -0.75 -13.03 6.90
N VAL A 228 0.12 -12.19 6.37
CA VAL A 228 0.57 -10.93 6.99
C VAL A 228 1.09 -9.96 5.93
N GLY A 229 0.78 -8.67 6.08
CA GLY A 229 1.35 -7.65 5.20
C GLY A 229 0.96 -6.23 5.58
N PRO A 230 1.44 -5.23 4.81
CA PRO A 230 1.13 -3.83 5.06
C PRO A 230 -0.37 -3.56 4.90
N TYR A 231 -0.95 -2.91 5.90
CA TYR A 231 -2.38 -2.60 6.01
C TYR A 231 -2.68 -1.19 5.47
N PRO A 232 -3.83 -0.98 4.79
CA PRO A 232 -4.08 0.29 4.10
C PRO A 232 -4.16 1.53 5.01
N ASP A 233 -4.71 1.39 6.21
CA ASP A 233 -4.95 2.52 7.14
C ASP A 233 -3.72 2.98 7.93
N HIS A 234 -2.51 2.49 7.61
CA HIS A 234 -1.32 2.97 8.31
C HIS A 234 -0.80 4.29 7.70
N GLU A 235 -1.11 5.41 8.36
CA GLU A 235 -0.45 6.73 8.17
C GLU A 235 1.06 6.74 8.51
N GLY A 236 1.68 5.60 8.82
CA GLY A 236 3.04 5.55 9.35
C GLY A 236 4.04 4.93 8.39
N GLY A 237 4.33 5.62 7.30
CA GLY A 237 5.65 5.59 6.67
C GLY A 237 6.28 6.97 6.84
N ARG A 238 7.02 7.18 7.95
CA ARG A 238 7.66 8.43 8.42
C ARG A 238 6.81 9.35 9.31
N ARG A 239 6.69 9.01 10.59
CA ARG A 239 6.60 9.99 11.69
C ARG A 239 7.73 9.86 12.74
N GLY A 240 8.82 9.16 12.42
CA GLY A 240 9.91 8.87 13.38
C GLY A 240 11.33 9.19 12.94
N ALA A 241 11.58 9.86 11.81
CA ALA A 241 12.96 10.12 11.34
C ALA A 241 13.26 11.56 10.90
N LEU A 242 12.33 12.50 11.05
CA LEU A 242 12.57 13.92 10.84
C LEU A 242 11.75 14.73 11.86
N ALA A 243 12.08 14.56 13.13
CA ALA A 243 11.92 15.60 14.13
C ALA A 243 13.32 15.84 14.70
N ARG A 244 13.99 16.85 14.16
CA ARG A 244 15.02 17.59 14.90
C ARG A 244 14.30 18.67 15.67
#